data_AF-A0A3M2BUS8-F1
#
_entry.id   AF-A0A3M2BUS8-F1
#
_cell.length_a   1.000
_cell.length_b   1.000
_cell.length_c   1.000
_cell.angle_alpha   90.00
_cell.angle_beta   90.00
_cell.angle_gamma   90.00
#
_symmetry.space_group_name_H-M   'P 1'
#
loop_
_entity.id
_entity.type
_entity.pdbx_description
1 polymer ?
#
loop_
_entity_poly.entity_id
_entity_poly.type
_entity_poly.pdbx_seq_one_letter_code
_entity_poly.pdbx_strand_id
1 'polypeptide(L)'
;LLVPLPTAAAGHQERNARALERAGAARVLPEAETDGARLRAAIDALAEDAGALEHMRRAALARARPEAAARIAERLAALLEGRGGPLGAHGGGHHG
;
A
#
# COMPACT_ATOMS: atom_id res chain seq x y z
N LEU A 1 14.06 4.53 -1.48
CA LEU A 1 13.98 5.16 -2.80
C LEU A 1 12.84 4.50 -3.57
N LEU A 2 11.98 5.27 -4.23
CA LEU A 2 10.87 4.77 -5.04
C LEU A 2 10.99 5.30 -6.48
N VAL A 3 10.85 4.42 -7.45
CA VAL A 3 10.80 4.75 -8.88
C VAL A 3 9.41 4.37 -9.40
N PRO A 4 8.44 5.29 -9.38
CA PRO A 4 7.07 4.97 -9.77
C PRO A 4 6.96 4.79 -11.29
N LEU A 5 6.37 3.66 -11.70
CA LEU A 5 6.04 3.38 -13.10
C LEU A 5 4.92 4.33 -13.59
N PRO A 6 5.11 5.10 -14.67
CA PRO A 6 4.17 6.12 -15.13
C PRO A 6 2.90 5.52 -15.73
N THR A 7 2.95 4.29 -16.24
CA THR A 7 1.81 3.61 -16.89
C THR A 7 0.88 2.88 -15.92
N ALA A 8 1.23 2.81 -14.63
CA ALA A 8 0.39 2.16 -13.64
C ALA A 8 -0.84 3.02 -13.32
N ALA A 9 -2.03 2.48 -13.65
CA ALA A 9 -3.36 2.91 -13.23
C ALA A 9 -3.44 4.41 -12.89
N ALA A 10 -3.71 5.27 -13.88
CA ALA A 10 -4.05 6.70 -13.72
C ALA A 10 -3.16 7.51 -12.75
N GLY A 11 -1.84 7.23 -12.70
CA GLY A 11 -0.89 7.96 -11.85
C GLY A 11 -1.02 7.67 -10.34
N HIS A 12 -1.68 6.57 -9.96
CA HIS A 12 -1.86 6.19 -8.55
C HIS A 12 -0.52 5.84 -7.88
N GLN A 13 0.39 5.17 -8.60
CA GLN A 13 1.75 4.86 -8.09
C GLN A 13 2.49 6.14 -7.69
N GLU A 14 2.48 7.16 -8.54
CA GLU A 14 3.14 8.42 -8.26
C GLU A 14 2.52 9.12 -7.05
N ARG A 15 1.19 9.17 -6.96
CA ARG A 15 0.53 9.78 -5.79
C ARG A 15 0.88 9.08 -4.48
N ASN A 16 0.94 7.76 -4.48
CA ASN A 16 1.35 6.98 -3.33
C ASN A 16 2.82 7.24 -2.97
N ALA A 17 3.71 7.24 -3.96
CA ALA A 17 5.13 7.52 -3.76
C ALA A 17 5.35 8.93 -3.20
N ARG A 18 4.68 9.95 -3.75
CA ARG A 18 4.72 11.33 -3.27
C ARG A 18 4.10 11.48 -1.87
N ALA A 19 3.09 10.69 -1.52
CA ALA A 19 2.54 10.69 -0.16
C ALA A 19 3.56 10.16 0.87
N LEU A 20 4.32 9.13 0.52
CA LEU A 20 5.41 8.62 1.35
C LEU A 20 6.57 9.62 1.44
N GLU A 21 6.93 10.27 0.33
CA GLU A 21 7.97 11.30 0.32
C GLU A 21 7.62 12.50 1.20
N ARG A 22 6.39 13.03 1.11
CA ARG A 22 5.93 14.11 2.00
C ARG A 22 5.92 13.71 3.47
N ALA A 23 5.77 12.42 3.76
CA ALA A 23 5.86 11.89 5.12
C ALA A 23 7.31 11.65 5.59
N GLY A 24 8.32 11.94 4.76
CA GLY A 24 9.72 11.62 5.02
C GLY A 24 10.04 10.12 4.91
N ALA A 25 9.10 9.30 4.45
CA ALA A 25 9.21 7.84 4.41
C ALA A 25 9.87 7.29 3.13
N ALA A 26 10.09 8.15 2.13
CA ALA A 26 10.75 7.79 0.88
C ALA A 26 11.39 9.00 0.20
N ARG A 27 12.29 8.75 -0.75
CA ARG A 27 12.65 9.68 -1.83
C ARG A 27 12.05 9.15 -3.13
N VAL A 28 11.49 10.02 -3.97
CA VAL A 28 10.94 9.66 -5.28
C VAL A 28 11.91 10.08 -6.37
N LEU A 29 12.28 9.13 -7.22
CA LEU A 29 13.00 9.39 -8.46
C LEU A 29 12.06 9.01 -9.62
N PRO A 30 11.48 9.98 -10.35
CA PRO A 30 10.57 9.70 -11.46
C PRO A 30 11.26 8.83 -12.52
N GLU A 31 10.53 7.88 -13.12
CA GLU A 31 11.11 7.01 -14.15
C GLU A 31 11.68 7.79 -15.33
N ALA A 32 10.99 8.84 -15.79
CA ALA A 32 11.47 9.73 -16.85
C ALA A 32 12.80 10.40 -16.53
N GLU A 33 13.17 10.47 -15.26
CA GLU A 33 14.40 11.04 -14.74
C GLU A 33 15.37 9.97 -14.21
N THR A 34 15.02 8.68 -14.36
CA THR A 34 15.83 7.56 -13.86
C THR A 34 16.76 7.06 -14.95
N ASP A 35 18.05 7.29 -14.75
CA ASP A 35 19.13 6.62 -15.45
C ASP A 35 20.06 5.95 -14.44
N GLY A 36 21.02 5.16 -14.92
CA GLY A 36 21.96 4.44 -14.05
C GLY A 36 22.79 5.36 -13.14
N ALA A 37 23.18 6.54 -13.63
CA ALA A 37 24.00 7.48 -12.87
C ALA A 37 23.18 8.17 -11.76
N ARG A 38 21.97 8.60 -12.07
CA ARG A 38 21.05 9.23 -11.11
C ARG A 38 20.57 8.24 -10.06
N LEU A 39 20.27 7.00 -10.46
CA LEU A 39 19.92 5.94 -9.51
C LEU A 39 21.07 5.67 -8.54
N ARG A 40 22.30 5.53 -9.08
CA ARG A 40 23.49 5.32 -8.26
C ARG A 40 23.72 6.48 -7.29
N ALA A 41 23.67 7.72 -7.77
CA ALA A 41 23.84 8.90 -6.93
C ALA A 41 22.78 9.00 -5.82
N ALA A 42 21.52 8.66 -6.12
CA ALA A 42 20.45 8.66 -5.13
C ALA A 42 20.64 7.59 -4.04
N ILE A 43 21.19 6.42 -4.40
CA ILE A 43 21.52 5.35 -3.45
C ILE A 43 22.73 5.75 -2.60
N ASP A 44 23.80 6.25 -3.20
CA ASP A 44 25.01 6.68 -2.49
C ASP A 44 24.68 7.78 -1.47
N ALA A 45 23.90 8.80 -1.88
CA ALA A 45 23.45 9.87 -0.99
C ALA A 45 22.56 9.39 0.18
N LEU A 46 21.92 8.22 0.07
CA LEU A 46 21.17 7.61 1.18
C LEU A 46 22.07 6.74 2.06
N ALA A 47 23.08 6.10 1.48
CA ALA A 47 24.03 5.25 2.19
C ALA A 47 25.03 6.07 3.03
N GLU A 48 25.41 7.25 2.55
CA GLU A 48 26.35 8.16 3.21
C GLU A 48 25.71 8.90 4.40
N ASP A 49 24.38 9.03 4.44
CA ASP A 49 23.64 9.70 5.50
C ASP A 49 22.81 8.70 6.32
N ALA A 50 23.47 8.06 7.29
CA ALA A 50 22.83 7.12 8.21
C ALA A 50 21.68 7.77 9.02
N GLY A 51 21.77 9.07 9.31
CA GLY A 51 20.75 9.80 10.06
C GLY A 51 19.46 9.98 9.25
N ALA A 52 19.59 10.40 7.99
CA ALA A 52 18.47 10.48 7.06
C ALA A 52 17.85 9.10 6.78
N LEU A 53 18.67 8.06 6.65
CA LEU A 53 18.20 6.70 6.43
C LEU A 53 17.38 6.18 7.62
N GLU A 54 17.83 6.42 8.85
CA GLU A 54 17.11 6.02 10.07
C GLU A 54 15.82 6.84 10.25
N HIS A 55 15.83 8.14 9.95
CA HIS A 55 14.62 8.94 9.92
C HIS A 55 13.60 8.38 8.92
N MET A 56 14.04 8.10 7.69
CA MET A 56 13.21 7.55 6.64
C MET A 56 12.64 6.17 7.01
N ARG A 57 13.44 5.32 7.65
CA ARG A 57 13.01 4.01 8.16
C ARG A 57 11.89 4.15 9.18
N ARG A 58 12.05 5.02 10.18
CA ARG A 58 11.02 5.26 11.21
C ARG A 58 9.74 5.81 10.62
N ALA A 59 9.85 6.78 9.70
CA ALA A 59 8.70 7.34 9.01
C ALA A 59 7.96 6.28 8.16
N ALA A 60 8.68 5.42 7.45
CA ALA A 60 8.09 4.33 6.67
C ALA A 60 7.35 3.32 7.57
N LEU A 61 7.95 2.91 8.68
CA LEU A 61 7.30 2.01 9.63
C LEU A 61 6.04 2.62 10.27
N ALA A 62 6.07 3.92 10.60
CA ALA A 62 4.91 4.64 11.11
C ALA A 62 3.77 4.83 10.09
N ARG A 63 4.03 4.58 8.80
CA ARG A 63 3.03 4.59 7.72
C ARG A 63 2.61 3.19 7.27
N ALA A 64 3.39 2.16 7.62
CA ALA A 64 3.08 0.79 7.27
C ALA A 64 1.74 0.37 7.89
N ARG A 65 0.94 -0.36 7.11
CA ARG A 65 -0.31 -0.98 7.58
C ARG A 65 -0.26 -2.48 7.28
N PRO A 66 0.51 -3.27 8.06
CA PRO A 66 0.71 -4.69 7.79
C PRO A 66 -0.62 -5.48 7.73
N GLU A 67 -1.62 -5.05 8.50
CA GLU A 67 -2.92 -5.70 8.60
C GLU A 67 -3.95 -5.16 7.60
N ALA A 68 -3.57 -4.25 6.69
CA ALA A 68 -4.50 -3.61 5.76
C ALA A 68 -5.28 -4.64 4.92
N ALA A 69 -4.59 -5.65 4.38
CA ALA A 69 -5.21 -6.70 3.59
C ALA A 69 -6.20 -7.54 4.41
N ALA A 70 -5.81 -7.96 5.62
CA ALA A 70 -6.67 -8.71 6.52
C ALA A 70 -7.94 -7.92 6.89
N ARG A 71 -7.79 -6.64 7.25
CA ARG A 71 -8.93 -5.76 7.57
C ARG A 71 -9.85 -5.51 6.38
N ILE A 72 -9.32 -5.48 5.16
CA ILE A 72 -10.15 -5.39 3.95
C ILE A 72 -10.94 -6.69 3.79
N ALA A 73 -10.29 -7.85 3.91
CA ALA A 73 -10.94 -9.15 3.81
C ALA A 73 -12.05 -9.34 4.86
N GLU A 74 -11.79 -8.98 6.12
CA GLU A 74 -12.79 -9.01 7.21
C GLU A 74 -14.02 -8.15 6.89
N ARG A 75 -13.80 -6.92 6.37
CA ARG A 75 -14.90 -6.03 5.98
C ARG A 75 -15.71 -6.59 4.81
N LEU A 76 -15.05 -7.22 3.84
CA LEU A 76 -15.73 -7.86 2.72
C LEU A 76 -16.57 -9.06 3.20
N ALA A 77 -16.04 -9.89 4.10
CA ALA A 77 -16.77 -11.01 4.68
C ALA A 77 -18.04 -10.55 5.43
N ALA A 78 -17.92 -9.54 6.30
CA ALA A 78 -19.06 -8.99 7.04
C ALA A 78 -20.16 -8.40 6.11
N LEU A 79 -19.77 -7.77 4.99
CA LEU A 79 -20.74 -7.26 3.99
C LEU A 79 -21.48 -8.37 3.25
N LEU A 80 -20.82 -9.51 3.01
CA LEU A 80 -21.43 -10.68 2.38
C LEU A 80 -22.40 -11.39 3.34
N GLU A 81 -22.03 -11.53 4.61
CA GLU A 81 -22.88 -12.09 5.66
C GLU A 81 -24.12 -11.22 5.91
N GLY A 82 -23.97 -9.89 5.96
CA GLY A 82 -25.10 -8.97 6.10
C GLY A 82 -26.05 -8.90 4.90
N ARG A 83 -25.63 -9.39 3.73
CA ARG A 83 -26.47 -9.54 2.52
C ARG A 83 -27.05 -10.95 2.37
N GLY A 84 -26.53 -11.92 3.11
CA GLY A 84 -27.06 -13.28 3.20
C GLY A 84 -27.94 -13.44 4.43
N GLY A 85 -29.16 -12.89 4.40
CA GLY A 85 -30.21 -13.37 5.30
C GLY A 85 -30.36 -14.90 5.14
N PRO A 86 -30.72 -15.64 6.21
CA PRO A 86 -30.62 -17.10 6.22
C PRO A 86 -31.36 -17.70 5.02
N LEU A 87 -30.62 -18.46 4.21
CA LEU A 87 -31.19 -19.32 3.17
C LEU A 87 -32.26 -20.17 3.83
N GLY A 88 -33.50 -20.03 3.34
CA GLY A 88 -34.71 -20.42 4.02
C GLY A 88 -34.68 -21.81 4.63
N ALA A 89 -34.82 -21.86 5.95
CA ALA A 89 -35.42 -23.00 6.62
C ALA A 89 -36.93 -22.98 6.31
N HIS A 90 -37.32 -23.40 5.10
CA HIS A 90 -38.69 -23.86 4.88
C HIS A 90 -38.80 -25.26 5.46
N GLY A 91 -39.37 -25.31 6.67
CA GLY A 91 -39.55 -26.50 7.46
C GLY A 91 -40.31 -27.60 6.72
N GLY A 92 -39.87 -28.82 6.99
CA GLY A 92 -40.70 -30.00 6.80
C GLY A 92 -41.98 -29.87 7.61
N GLY A 93 -43.10 -30.08 6.93
CA GLY A 93 -44.41 -30.28 7.52
C GLY A 93 -45.05 -31.50 6.87
N HIS A 94 -44.55 -32.68 7.22
CA HIS A 94 -45.25 -33.94 6.99
C HIS A 94 -46.26 -34.13 8.12
N HIS A 95 -47.51 -33.74 7.89
CA HIS A 95 -48.72 -34.26 8.53
C HIS A 95 -49.77 -34.22 7.40
N GLY A 96 -50.54 -35.23 7.04
CA GLY A 96 -50.92 -36.52 7.60
C GLY A 96 -52.18 -36.91 6.83
#